data_AF-B0F601-F1
#
_entry.id   AF-B0F601-F1
#
_cell.length_a   1.000
_cell.length_b   1.000
_cell.length_c   1.000
_cell.angle_alpha   90.00
_cell.angle_beta   90.00
_cell.angle_gamma   90.00
#
_symmetry.space_group_name_H-M   'P 1'
#
loop_
_entity.id
_entity.type
_entity.pdbx_description
1 polymer ?
#
loop_
_entity_poly.entity_id
_entity_poly.type
_entity_poly.pdbx_seq_one_letter_code
_entity_poly.pdbx_strand_id
1 'polypeptide(L)'
;VMLDELEAETGRTYELTSAIGVGYDKIEDVDYADAVQYMDYIFAMTYDFYGGWNNVPGHQTALYCGSFMRPGQCDGSGVDENGEPYKGPAYTADNGIQLLLAQGVPANKLVLGTAMYGRGWEGVTPDTLTDPNDPMTGTATGKLKGSTAQGVWEDGVIDYKGIKSFMLGANNTGINGFEYGYDAQAEAPWVWNRSTGELI
;
A
#
# COMPACT_ATOMS: atom_id res chain seq x y z
N VAL A 1 -19.75 28.09 9.76
CA VAL A 1 -18.76 28.63 10.70
C VAL A 1 -17.40 28.18 10.21
N MET A 2 -16.53 29.11 9.82
CA MET A 2 -15.17 28.85 9.35
C MET A 2 -14.24 28.61 10.56
N LEU A 3 -13.12 27.90 10.40
CA LEU A 3 -12.22 27.60 11.54
C LEU A 3 -11.70 28.87 12.22
N ASP A 4 -11.34 29.89 11.47
CA ASP A 4 -10.92 31.21 11.99
C ASP A 4 -11.96 31.86 12.92
N GLU A 5 -13.26 31.63 12.67
CA GLU A 5 -14.34 32.14 13.52
C GLU A 5 -14.34 31.39 14.87
N LEU A 6 -14.15 30.07 14.85
CA LEU A 6 -14.04 29.27 16.08
C LEU A 6 -12.78 29.62 16.88
N GLU A 7 -11.67 29.95 16.22
CA GLU A 7 -10.47 30.43 16.92
C GLU A 7 -10.75 31.75 17.65
N ALA A 8 -11.39 32.71 16.99
CA ALA A 8 -11.76 34.00 17.58
C ALA A 8 -12.74 33.86 18.75
N GLU A 9 -13.70 32.94 18.67
CA GLU A 9 -14.71 32.71 19.71
C GLU A 9 -14.14 31.99 20.95
N THR A 10 -13.22 31.06 20.75
CA THR A 10 -12.80 30.11 21.80
C THR A 10 -11.41 30.37 22.35
N GLY A 11 -10.56 31.12 21.64
CA GLY A 11 -9.15 31.30 21.98
C GLY A 11 -8.31 30.03 21.83
N ARG A 12 -8.84 28.99 21.16
CA ARG A 12 -8.12 27.76 20.82
C ARG A 12 -7.60 27.83 19.39
N THR A 13 -6.57 27.04 19.09
CA THR A 13 -6.11 26.79 17.72
C THR A 13 -6.83 25.57 17.15
N TYR A 14 -7.23 25.63 15.88
CA TYR A 14 -7.88 24.54 15.15
C TYR A 14 -7.06 24.15 13.92
N GLU A 15 -6.87 22.85 13.71
CA GLU A 15 -6.18 22.33 12.52
C GLU A 15 -7.18 21.93 11.42
N LEU A 16 -6.83 22.20 10.16
CA LEU A 16 -7.47 21.68 8.96
C LEU A 16 -6.57 20.65 8.30
N THR A 17 -7.09 19.44 8.10
CA THR A 17 -6.32 18.34 7.49
C THR A 17 -7.15 17.58 6.47
N SER A 18 -6.49 16.80 5.61
CA SER A 18 -7.15 15.86 4.69
C SER A 18 -6.30 14.60 4.50
N ALA A 19 -6.96 13.45 4.36
CA ALA A 19 -6.32 12.23 3.90
C ALA A 19 -6.60 12.04 2.40
N ILE A 20 -5.56 11.76 1.62
CA ILE A 20 -5.65 11.79 0.15
C ILE A 20 -5.09 10.53 -0.50
N GLY A 21 -5.63 10.16 -1.67
CA GLY A 21 -5.06 9.12 -2.51
C GLY A 21 -3.74 9.57 -3.13
N VAL A 22 -2.79 8.65 -3.24
CA VAL A 22 -1.41 8.97 -3.70
C VAL A 22 -1.05 8.35 -5.06
N GLY A 23 -1.98 7.64 -5.70
CA GLY A 23 -1.82 7.24 -7.09
C GLY A 23 -1.74 8.47 -8.00
N TYR A 24 -0.95 8.40 -9.07
CA TYR A 24 -0.78 9.53 -9.99
C TYR A 24 -2.14 10.04 -10.52
N ASP A 25 -3.05 9.10 -10.80
CA ASP A 25 -4.40 9.32 -11.30
C ASP A 25 -5.37 9.87 -10.25
N LYS A 26 -4.94 10.00 -8.99
CA LYS A 26 -5.66 10.72 -7.93
C LYS A 26 -5.04 12.09 -7.70
N ILE A 27 -3.72 12.16 -7.72
CA ILE A 27 -2.98 13.39 -7.48
C ILE A 27 -3.19 14.39 -8.63
N GLU A 28 -3.33 13.93 -9.87
CA GLU A 28 -3.51 14.81 -11.04
C GLU A 28 -4.85 15.56 -11.07
N ASP A 29 -5.84 15.09 -10.32
CA ASP A 29 -7.20 15.65 -10.31
C ASP A 29 -7.35 16.85 -9.35
N VAL A 30 -6.33 17.16 -8.55
CA VAL A 30 -6.36 18.25 -7.56
C VAL A 30 -5.08 19.08 -7.65
N ASP A 31 -5.24 20.39 -7.76
CA ASP A 31 -4.13 21.33 -7.54
C ASP A 31 -3.84 21.43 -6.03
N TYR A 32 -2.94 20.59 -5.53
CA TYR A 32 -2.56 20.60 -4.13
C TYR A 32 -1.70 21.80 -3.75
N ALA A 33 -1.06 22.46 -4.73
CA ALA A 33 -0.30 23.68 -4.48
C ALA A 33 -1.24 24.82 -4.02
N ASP A 34 -2.43 24.89 -4.61
CA ASP A 34 -3.49 25.80 -4.18
C ASP A 34 -4.12 25.34 -2.85
N ALA A 35 -4.55 24.08 -2.74
CA ALA A 35 -5.27 23.60 -1.57
C ALA A 35 -4.46 23.67 -0.26
N VAL A 36 -3.15 23.35 -0.31
CA VAL A 36 -2.31 23.20 0.90
C VAL A 36 -2.05 24.51 1.64
N GLN A 37 -2.32 25.66 1.02
CA GLN A 37 -2.14 26.95 1.70
C GLN A 37 -3.09 27.10 2.91
N TYR A 38 -4.22 26.38 2.91
CA TYR A 38 -5.23 26.41 3.98
C TYR A 38 -5.11 25.28 5.00
N MET A 39 -4.25 24.28 4.74
CA MET A 39 -4.20 23.04 5.51
C MET A 39 -2.99 22.99 6.42
N ASP A 40 -3.12 22.41 7.61
CA ASP A 40 -2.00 22.10 8.49
C ASP A 40 -1.25 20.86 8.00
N TYR A 41 -1.99 19.79 7.68
CA TYR A 41 -1.42 18.52 7.27
C TYR A 41 -2.21 17.83 6.13
N ILE A 42 -1.46 17.14 5.27
CA ILE A 42 -1.95 16.17 4.31
C ILE A 42 -1.49 14.78 4.78
N PHE A 43 -2.45 13.93 5.12
CA PHE A 43 -2.22 12.52 5.43
C PHE A 43 -2.23 11.71 4.13
N ALA A 44 -1.04 11.44 3.59
CA ALA A 44 -0.89 10.69 2.36
C ALA A 44 -1.27 9.21 2.60
N MET A 45 -2.33 8.71 1.93
CA MET A 45 -2.78 7.32 2.06
C MET A 45 -1.85 6.37 1.30
N THR A 46 -0.63 6.19 1.81
CA THR A 46 0.44 5.39 1.22
C THR A 46 0.30 3.89 1.51
N TYR A 47 -0.91 3.39 1.28
CA TYR A 47 -1.35 2.02 1.45
C TYR A 47 -2.47 1.72 0.44
N ASP A 48 -2.97 0.49 0.39
CA ASP A 48 -3.99 0.04 -0.56
C ASP A 48 -3.56 0.12 -2.05
N PHE A 49 -2.28 -0.05 -2.34
CA PHE A 49 -1.77 -0.09 -3.72
C PHE A 49 -2.19 -1.38 -4.46
N TYR A 50 -2.21 -2.49 -3.73
CA TYR A 50 -2.58 -3.83 -4.19
C TYR A 50 -3.46 -4.51 -3.14
N GLY A 51 -4.28 -5.46 -3.56
CA GLY A 51 -5.13 -6.20 -2.64
C GLY A 51 -6.13 -7.12 -3.35
N GLY A 52 -6.89 -7.87 -2.54
CA GLY A 52 -7.80 -8.91 -3.00
C GLY A 52 -9.04 -8.45 -3.79
N TRP A 53 -9.11 -7.19 -4.24
CA TRP A 53 -10.13 -6.78 -5.21
C TRP A 53 -9.85 -7.34 -6.62
N ASN A 54 -8.61 -7.74 -6.89
CA ASN A 54 -8.23 -8.55 -8.05
C ASN A 54 -7.26 -9.66 -7.61
N ASN A 55 -6.78 -10.45 -8.58
CA ASN A 55 -5.92 -11.60 -8.34
C ASN A 55 -4.43 -11.34 -8.66
N VAL A 56 -4.00 -10.07 -8.65
CA VAL A 56 -2.62 -9.66 -8.92
C VAL A 56 -1.93 -9.35 -7.60
N PRO A 57 -1.00 -10.21 -7.13
CA PRO A 57 -0.16 -9.92 -5.98
C PRO A 57 0.69 -8.65 -6.17
N GLY A 58 1.01 -8.00 -5.06
CA GLY A 58 1.90 -6.85 -5.02
C GLY A 58 1.96 -6.22 -3.64
N HIS A 59 2.97 -5.39 -3.41
CA HIS A 59 3.18 -4.74 -2.11
C HIS A 59 2.17 -3.61 -1.89
N GLN A 60 1.22 -3.79 -0.96
CA GLN A 60 0.12 -2.83 -0.78
C GLN A 60 0.52 -1.46 -0.19
N THR A 61 1.72 -1.34 0.41
CA THR A 61 2.15 -0.15 1.16
C THR A 61 3.67 0.08 1.04
N ALA A 62 4.28 -0.38 -0.06
CA ALA A 62 5.72 -0.24 -0.29
C ALA A 62 6.17 1.22 -0.39
N LEU A 63 7.40 1.49 0.08
CA LEU A 63 8.03 2.79 -0.13
C LEU A 63 8.42 2.97 -1.60
N TYR A 64 9.04 1.94 -2.20
CA TYR A 64 9.55 1.97 -3.57
C TYR A 64 8.99 0.84 -4.43
N CYS A 65 9.33 0.85 -5.71
CA CYS A 65 8.94 -0.18 -6.68
C CYS A 65 9.60 -1.53 -6.35
N GLY A 66 8.81 -2.60 -6.27
CA GLY A 66 9.30 -3.94 -5.92
C GLY A 66 9.92 -4.70 -7.08
N SER A 67 10.63 -5.77 -6.72
CA SER A 67 11.32 -6.68 -7.63
C SER A 67 10.38 -7.35 -8.65
N PHE A 68 9.11 -7.56 -8.29
CA PHE A 68 8.07 -8.09 -9.17
C PHE A 68 7.68 -7.17 -10.36
N MET A 69 8.02 -5.87 -10.30
CA MET A 69 7.59 -4.92 -11.31
C MET A 69 8.38 -5.06 -12.62
N ARG A 70 7.68 -4.90 -13.74
CA ARG A 70 8.26 -5.02 -15.09
C ARG A 70 9.17 -3.82 -15.43
N PRO A 71 10.08 -3.96 -16.42
CA PRO A 71 10.87 -2.84 -16.92
C PRO A 71 9.99 -1.66 -17.34
N GLY A 72 10.29 -0.46 -16.84
CA GLY A 72 9.53 0.77 -17.11
C GLY A 72 8.15 0.84 -16.43
N GLN A 73 7.77 -0.13 -15.60
CA GLN A 73 6.52 -0.04 -14.84
C GLN A 73 6.62 1.02 -13.72
N CYS A 74 7.79 1.13 -13.08
CA CYS A 74 7.98 2.01 -11.93
C CYS A 74 7.72 3.49 -12.26
N ASP A 75 8.30 3.97 -13.37
CA ASP A 75 8.17 5.35 -13.86
C ASP A 75 7.03 5.51 -14.89
N GLY A 76 6.38 4.41 -15.29
CA GLY A 76 5.30 4.41 -16.28
C GLY A 76 5.78 4.51 -17.74
N SER A 77 7.08 4.43 -18.01
CA SER A 77 7.65 4.51 -19.37
C SER A 77 7.56 3.21 -20.18
N GLY A 78 7.30 2.09 -19.50
CA GLY A 78 7.28 0.75 -20.06
C GLY A 78 5.93 0.32 -20.63
N VAL A 79 5.84 -0.98 -20.91
CA VAL A 79 4.62 -1.64 -21.38
C VAL A 79 4.30 -2.87 -20.52
N ASP A 80 3.02 -3.21 -20.42
CA ASP A 80 2.56 -4.37 -19.68
C ASP A 80 2.87 -5.70 -20.41
N GLU A 81 2.29 -6.80 -19.92
CA GLU A 81 2.45 -8.13 -20.51
C GLU A 81 1.81 -8.29 -21.89
N ASN A 82 0.84 -7.45 -22.24
CA ASN A 82 0.16 -7.42 -23.53
C ASN A 82 0.82 -6.43 -24.51
N GLY A 83 1.84 -5.69 -24.06
CA GLY A 83 2.51 -4.66 -24.85
C GLY A 83 1.80 -3.30 -24.82
N GLU A 84 0.83 -3.11 -23.92
CA GLU A 84 0.13 -1.84 -23.75
C GLU A 84 0.94 -0.90 -22.84
N PRO A 85 1.10 0.39 -23.20
CA PRO A 85 1.81 1.34 -22.35
C PRO A 85 1.18 1.50 -20.97
N TYR A 86 2.02 1.61 -19.93
CA TYR A 86 1.55 2.06 -18.63
C TYR A 86 1.03 3.50 -18.73
N LYS A 87 -0.04 3.79 -17.98
CA LYS A 87 -0.72 5.09 -18.03
C LYS A 87 -0.07 6.15 -17.14
N GLY A 88 0.77 5.72 -16.22
CA GLY A 88 1.49 6.56 -15.27
C GLY A 88 2.40 5.71 -14.38
N PRO A 89 3.11 6.33 -13.44
CA PRO A 89 4.02 5.62 -12.53
C PRO A 89 3.27 4.61 -11.65
N ALA A 90 3.98 3.58 -11.23
CA ALA A 90 3.42 2.55 -10.37
C ALA A 90 2.97 3.12 -9.00
N TYR A 91 2.01 2.45 -8.37
CA TYR A 91 1.56 2.81 -7.03
C TYR A 91 2.59 2.39 -5.98
N THR A 92 3.34 3.38 -5.48
CA THR A 92 4.30 3.28 -4.38
C THR A 92 4.23 4.58 -3.58
N ALA A 93 4.67 4.55 -2.32
CA ALA A 93 4.63 5.74 -1.49
C ALA A 93 5.52 6.87 -2.06
N ASP A 94 6.75 6.56 -2.47
CA ASP A 94 7.67 7.55 -3.01
C ASP A 94 7.14 8.19 -4.30
N ASN A 95 6.62 7.41 -5.27
CA ASN A 95 6.05 7.99 -6.48
C ASN A 95 4.96 9.03 -6.18
N GLY A 96 4.06 8.74 -5.24
CA GLY A 96 3.02 9.68 -4.83
C GLY A 96 3.56 10.90 -4.07
N ILE A 97 4.50 10.70 -3.15
CA ILE A 97 5.14 11.80 -2.40
C ILE A 97 5.91 12.73 -3.35
N GLN A 98 6.67 12.19 -4.30
CA GLN A 98 7.40 13.00 -5.28
C GLN A 98 6.45 13.82 -6.16
N LEU A 99 5.30 13.28 -6.57
CA LEU A 99 4.31 14.04 -7.33
C LEU A 99 3.73 15.22 -6.53
N LEU A 100 3.41 15.03 -5.25
CA LEU A 100 2.95 16.11 -4.38
C LEU A 100 4.04 17.18 -4.18
N LEU A 101 5.28 16.77 -3.92
CA LEU A 101 6.42 17.68 -3.80
C LEU A 101 6.68 18.45 -5.09
N ALA A 102 6.55 17.79 -6.25
CA ALA A 102 6.73 18.40 -7.56
C ALA A 102 5.66 19.45 -7.90
N GLN A 103 4.44 19.32 -7.36
CA GLN A 103 3.42 20.37 -7.42
C GLN A 103 3.74 21.57 -6.51
N GLY A 104 4.67 21.43 -5.56
CA GLY A 104 5.05 22.50 -4.62
C GLY A 104 4.45 22.34 -3.22
N VAL A 105 3.88 21.18 -2.90
CA VAL A 105 3.39 20.89 -1.55
C VAL A 105 4.57 20.90 -0.56
N PRO A 106 4.52 21.69 0.53
CA PRO A 106 5.60 21.72 1.51
C PRO A 106 5.78 20.38 2.21
N ALA A 107 7.01 19.85 2.19
CA ALA A 107 7.33 18.55 2.79
C ALA A 107 6.94 18.46 4.29
N ASN A 108 7.04 19.56 5.03
CA ASN A 108 6.70 19.61 6.46
C ASN A 108 5.18 19.54 6.74
N LYS A 109 4.32 19.55 5.72
CA LYS A 109 2.88 19.32 5.82
C LYS A 109 2.47 17.92 5.36
N LEU A 110 3.36 17.15 4.75
CA LEU A 110 3.08 15.78 4.32
C LEU A 110 3.33 14.80 5.46
N VAL A 111 2.32 14.01 5.79
CA VAL A 111 2.40 12.93 6.77
C VAL A 111 2.31 11.59 6.05
N LEU A 112 3.37 10.78 6.15
CA LEU A 112 3.46 9.47 5.52
C LEU A 112 2.58 8.43 6.26
N GLY A 113 1.76 7.69 5.51
CA GLY A 113 0.90 6.64 6.06
C GLY A 113 1.64 5.32 6.28
N THR A 114 1.25 4.59 7.32
CA THR A 114 1.73 3.22 7.61
C THR A 114 0.54 2.28 7.82
N ALA A 115 0.53 1.13 7.15
CA ALA A 115 -0.54 0.16 7.32
C ALA A 115 -0.37 -0.65 8.63
N MET A 116 -1.42 -0.68 9.46
CA MET A 116 -1.53 -1.58 10.62
C MET A 116 -2.39 -2.82 10.30
N TYR A 117 -2.42 -3.20 9.03
CA TYR A 117 -3.15 -4.34 8.48
C TYR A 117 -2.41 -4.87 7.24
N GLY A 118 -2.63 -6.13 6.91
CA GLY A 118 -2.23 -6.75 5.65
C GLY A 118 -3.42 -6.88 4.72
N ARG A 119 -3.15 -6.87 3.41
CA ARG A 119 -4.08 -7.32 2.39
C ARG A 119 -3.55 -8.62 1.82
N GLY A 120 -4.44 -9.55 1.52
CA GLY A 120 -3.99 -10.88 1.14
C GLY A 120 -4.88 -11.62 0.19
N TRP A 121 -4.28 -12.69 -0.33
CA TRP A 121 -4.83 -13.61 -1.30
C TRP A 121 -4.72 -15.05 -0.82
N GLU A 122 -5.43 -15.94 -1.49
CA GLU A 122 -5.23 -17.40 -1.46
C GLU A 122 -4.94 -17.92 -2.88
N GLY A 123 -4.35 -19.11 -2.97
CA GLY A 123 -4.05 -19.75 -4.25
C GLY A 123 -2.84 -19.20 -5.02
N VAL A 124 -2.02 -18.34 -4.40
CA VAL A 124 -0.70 -17.96 -4.93
C VAL A 124 0.29 -19.11 -4.70
N THR A 125 0.11 -20.21 -5.42
CA THR A 125 0.94 -21.42 -5.24
C THR A 125 2.24 -21.33 -6.04
N PRO A 126 3.31 -22.07 -5.66
CA PRO A 126 4.63 -21.97 -6.28
C PRO A 126 4.66 -22.15 -7.81
N ASP A 127 3.71 -22.87 -8.40
CA ASP A 127 3.59 -23.08 -9.84
C ASP A 127 3.06 -21.85 -10.60
N THR A 128 2.48 -20.88 -9.89
CA THR A 128 1.99 -19.63 -10.50
C THR A 128 3.08 -18.55 -10.61
N LEU A 129 4.21 -18.72 -9.90
CA LEU A 129 5.30 -17.74 -9.84
C LEU A 129 6.09 -17.72 -11.15
N THR A 130 6.40 -16.52 -11.64
CA THR A 130 7.36 -16.34 -12.74
C THR A 130 8.80 -16.21 -12.24
N ASP A 131 9.01 -15.70 -11.02
CA ASP A 131 10.24 -15.85 -10.24
C ASP A 131 9.96 -16.76 -9.02
N PRO A 132 10.57 -17.96 -8.93
CA PRO A 132 10.31 -18.90 -7.85
C PRO A 132 10.67 -18.41 -6.44
N ASN A 133 11.39 -17.28 -6.31
CA ASN A 133 11.78 -16.69 -5.04
C ASN A 133 10.92 -15.49 -4.62
N ASP A 134 10.03 -15.02 -5.49
CA ASP A 134 9.19 -13.86 -5.21
C ASP A 134 7.70 -14.21 -5.41
N PRO A 135 6.93 -14.38 -4.31
CA PRO A 135 5.50 -14.68 -4.41
C PRO A 135 4.68 -13.54 -5.02
N MET A 136 5.21 -12.32 -5.08
CA MET A 136 4.54 -11.20 -5.74
C MET A 136 4.49 -11.37 -7.27
N THR A 137 5.27 -12.31 -7.82
CA THR A 137 5.23 -12.66 -9.25
C THR A 137 4.20 -13.76 -9.59
N GLY A 138 3.47 -14.24 -8.59
CA GLY A 138 2.45 -15.28 -8.74
C GLY A 138 1.10 -14.76 -9.23
N THR A 139 0.10 -15.62 -9.24
CA THR A 139 -1.30 -15.26 -9.54
C THR A 139 -2.21 -15.89 -8.50
N ALA A 140 -3.11 -15.10 -7.92
CA ALA A 140 -4.04 -15.58 -6.91
C ALA A 140 -5.29 -16.24 -7.52
N THR A 141 -6.00 -17.03 -6.73
CA THR A 141 -7.35 -17.51 -7.09
C THR A 141 -8.46 -16.74 -6.39
N GLY A 142 -8.15 -16.04 -5.30
CA GLY A 142 -9.11 -15.20 -4.58
C GLY A 142 -8.51 -14.49 -3.38
N LYS A 143 -9.39 -13.84 -2.61
CA LYS A 143 -9.07 -13.14 -1.36
C LYS A 143 -8.64 -14.09 -0.26
N LEU A 144 -7.73 -13.66 0.63
CA LEU A 144 -7.49 -14.31 1.92
C LEU A 144 -8.83 -14.52 2.66
N LYS A 145 -9.04 -15.70 3.22
CA LYS A 145 -10.16 -16.00 4.12
C LYS A 145 -9.66 -16.13 5.55
N GLY A 146 -10.56 -15.95 6.51
CA GLY A 146 -10.23 -16.20 7.90
C GLY A 146 -11.39 -15.92 8.83
N SER A 147 -11.08 -15.92 10.12
CA SER A 147 -12.03 -15.60 11.19
C SER A 147 -11.69 -14.26 11.84
N THR A 148 -12.69 -13.65 12.47
CA THR A 148 -12.49 -12.45 13.28
C THR A 148 -11.52 -12.67 14.46
N ALA A 149 -11.41 -13.91 14.96
CA ALA A 149 -10.42 -14.29 15.97
C ALA A 149 -8.97 -14.17 15.46
N GLN A 150 -8.77 -14.34 14.14
CA GLN A 150 -7.49 -14.12 13.47
C GLN A 150 -7.28 -12.64 13.08
N GLY A 151 -8.27 -11.77 13.31
CA GLY A 151 -8.25 -10.38 12.84
C GLY A 151 -8.66 -10.23 11.38
N VAL A 152 -9.29 -11.24 10.77
CA VAL A 152 -9.91 -11.12 9.44
C VAL A 152 -11.36 -10.69 9.64
N TRP A 153 -11.60 -9.39 9.45
CA TRP A 153 -12.94 -8.78 9.59
C TRP A 153 -13.69 -8.72 8.27
N GLU A 154 -12.95 -8.67 7.16
CA GLU A 154 -13.43 -8.71 5.78
C GLU A 154 -12.46 -9.58 4.98
N ASP A 155 -12.99 -10.39 4.04
CA ASP A 155 -12.16 -11.19 3.15
C ASP A 155 -11.10 -10.32 2.44
N GLY A 156 -9.86 -10.79 2.46
CA GLY A 156 -8.72 -10.10 1.87
C GLY A 156 -8.06 -9.05 2.76
N VAL A 157 -8.51 -8.87 4.01
CA VAL A 157 -7.92 -7.91 4.97
C VAL A 157 -7.70 -8.59 6.33
N ILE A 158 -6.52 -8.39 6.92
CA ILE A 158 -6.16 -8.94 8.23
C ILE A 158 -5.44 -7.89 9.09
N ASP A 159 -5.83 -7.75 10.36
CA ASP A 159 -5.13 -6.87 11.30
C ASP A 159 -3.65 -7.29 11.44
N TYR A 160 -2.72 -6.33 11.60
CA TYR A 160 -1.30 -6.65 11.84
C TYR A 160 -1.08 -7.55 13.06
N LYS A 161 -1.85 -7.33 14.15
CA LYS A 161 -1.81 -8.21 15.34
C LYS A 161 -2.23 -9.66 15.01
N GLY A 162 -3.10 -9.84 14.02
CA GLY A 162 -3.49 -11.13 13.45
C GLY A 162 -2.32 -11.80 12.75
N ILE A 163 -1.70 -11.08 11.80
CA ILE A 163 -0.47 -11.54 11.11
C ILE A 163 0.59 -11.96 12.14
N LYS A 164 0.82 -11.13 13.16
CA LYS A 164 1.79 -11.42 14.22
C LYS A 164 1.48 -12.71 14.97
N SER A 165 0.22 -12.96 15.29
CA SER A 165 -0.21 -14.07 16.15
C SER A 165 -0.39 -15.38 15.39
N PHE A 166 -0.70 -15.32 14.09
CA PHE A 166 -1.10 -16.49 13.30
C PHE A 166 -0.16 -16.81 12.13
N MET A 167 0.75 -15.90 11.74
CA MET A 167 1.65 -16.11 10.60
C MET A 167 3.13 -15.87 10.95
N LEU A 168 3.47 -14.79 11.67
CA LEU A 168 4.88 -14.47 12.01
C LEU A 168 5.41 -15.20 13.25
N GLY A 169 4.60 -15.28 14.31
CA GLY A 169 5.03 -15.77 15.62
C GLY A 169 5.96 -14.80 16.36
N ALA A 170 6.38 -15.16 17.58
CA ALA A 170 7.12 -14.27 18.47
C ALA A 170 8.42 -13.71 17.86
N ASN A 171 9.17 -14.54 17.12
CA ASN A 171 10.48 -14.21 16.58
C ASN A 171 10.48 -13.78 15.10
N ASN A 172 9.31 -13.57 14.49
CA ASN A 172 9.16 -13.19 13.08
C ASN A 172 9.75 -14.21 12.08
N THR A 173 9.82 -15.49 12.44
CA THR A 173 10.40 -16.53 11.58
C THR A 173 9.36 -17.32 10.78
N GLY A 174 8.07 -17.04 10.98
CA GLY A 174 6.99 -17.83 10.40
C GLY A 174 6.48 -18.92 11.35
N ILE A 175 5.16 -19.11 11.36
CA ILE A 175 4.42 -20.15 12.08
C ILE A 175 3.24 -20.62 11.20
N ASN A 176 2.60 -21.72 11.57
CA ASN A 176 1.40 -22.23 10.88
C ASN A 176 1.57 -22.44 9.36
N GLY A 177 2.78 -22.79 8.92
CA GLY A 177 3.10 -23.02 7.51
C GLY A 177 3.46 -21.77 6.71
N PHE A 178 3.38 -20.58 7.31
CA PHE A 178 3.86 -19.34 6.69
C PHE A 178 5.37 -19.19 6.84
N GLU A 179 6.02 -18.74 5.78
CA GLU A 179 7.38 -18.21 5.80
C GLU A 179 7.33 -16.68 5.71
N TYR A 180 8.34 -16.01 6.25
CA TYR A 180 8.50 -14.55 6.17
C TYR A 180 9.49 -14.18 5.08
N GLY A 181 9.18 -13.13 4.33
CA GLY A 181 10.10 -12.53 3.36
C GLY A 181 10.04 -11.00 3.38
N TYR A 182 11.03 -10.40 2.72
CA TYR A 182 11.16 -8.95 2.63
C TYR A 182 11.77 -8.58 1.28
N ASP A 183 11.08 -7.72 0.55
CA ASP A 183 11.63 -7.08 -0.65
C ASP A 183 12.40 -5.82 -0.21
N ALA A 184 13.73 -5.95 -0.17
CA ALA A 184 14.62 -4.86 0.23
C ALA A 184 14.65 -3.69 -0.76
N GLN A 185 14.28 -3.92 -2.02
CA GLN A 185 14.17 -2.83 -2.99
C GLN A 185 12.91 -2.01 -2.71
N ALA A 186 11.79 -2.67 -2.43
CA ALA A 186 10.51 -2.02 -2.14
C ALA A 186 10.40 -1.43 -0.73
N GLU A 187 11.22 -1.94 0.21
CA GLU A 187 11.03 -1.82 1.66
C GLU A 187 9.67 -2.38 2.11
N ALA A 188 9.36 -3.62 1.69
CA ALA A 188 8.05 -4.23 1.91
C ALA A 188 8.15 -5.70 2.40
N PRO A 189 7.56 -6.03 3.57
CA PRO A 189 7.47 -7.41 4.05
C PRO A 189 6.32 -8.18 3.40
N TRP A 190 6.39 -9.50 3.47
CA TRP A 190 5.28 -10.41 3.20
C TRP A 190 5.38 -11.68 4.07
N VAL A 191 4.27 -12.38 4.22
CA VAL A 191 4.21 -13.76 4.72
C VAL A 191 3.48 -14.65 3.72
N TRP A 192 4.05 -15.82 3.45
CA TRP A 192 3.53 -16.72 2.41
C TRP A 192 3.45 -18.16 2.90
N ASN A 193 2.30 -18.79 2.72
CA ASN A 193 2.14 -20.22 2.92
C ASN A 193 2.10 -20.92 1.56
N ARG A 194 3.22 -21.54 1.17
CA ARG A 194 3.39 -22.22 -0.12
C ARG A 194 2.36 -23.32 -0.39
N SER A 195 1.83 -23.95 0.67
CA SER A 195 0.91 -25.09 0.52
C SER A 195 -0.53 -24.63 0.23
N THR A 196 -0.98 -23.55 0.87
CA THR A 196 -2.32 -22.99 0.65
C THR A 196 -2.32 -21.91 -0.43
N GLY A 197 -1.16 -21.36 -0.76
CA GLY A 197 -1.02 -20.17 -1.58
C GLY A 197 -1.52 -18.90 -0.89
N GLU A 198 -1.66 -18.91 0.44
CA GLU A 198 -2.02 -17.71 1.18
C GLU A 198 -0.82 -16.76 1.23
N LEU A 199 -1.01 -15.54 0.73
CA LEU A 199 -0.01 -14.49 0.66
C LEU A 199 -0.58 -13.21 1.27
N ILE A 200 0.18 -12.59 2.19
CA ILE A 200 -0.18 -11.36 2.90
C ILE A 200 1.02 -10.42 2.94
#